data_AF-A0A7Y8ASX5-F1
#
_entry.id   AF-A0A7Y8ASX5-F1
#
_cell.length_a   1.000
_cell.length_b   1.000
_cell.length_c   1.000
_cell.angle_alpha   90.00
_cell.angle_beta   90.00
_cell.angle_gamma   90.00
#
_symmetry.space_group_name_H-M   'P 1'
#
loop_
_entity.id
_entity.type
_entity.pdbx_description
1 polymer ?
#
loop_
_entity_poly.entity_id
_entity_poly.type
_entity_poly.pdbx_seq_one_letter_code
_entity_poly.pdbx_strand_id
1 'polypeptide(L)'
;MLNASVRPKIKPRCVFYDVNSAGNNVTLQRLADLLVDVAALSGEDFSGAGVIVMEDDAILPAFPMRVNATVNSTLDTAHLLAEISHADNDLHDGFHVLSADLKIILLAQYFSPPIPSGVLPNRSRAFGGRYLAALFGSCLPGVIFTGVSTPRLGVAVFEKGNEVFFQGV
;
A
#
# COMPACT_ATOMS: atom_id res chain seq x y z
N MET A 1 -39.21 9.39 -31.76
CA MET A 1 -38.84 8.18 -31.00
C MET A 1 -37.33 7.97 -31.13
N LEU A 2 -36.67 7.79 -29.99
CA LEU A 2 -35.34 7.23 -29.67
C LEU A 2 -34.05 7.70 -30.40
N ASN A 3 -33.25 8.46 -29.63
CA ASN A 3 -31.85 8.24 -29.22
C ASN A 3 -30.91 7.42 -30.14
N ALA A 4 -29.90 8.10 -30.69
CA ALA A 4 -28.59 7.51 -30.94
C ALA A 4 -27.57 8.15 -29.99
N SER A 5 -27.27 7.41 -28.91
CA SER A 5 -26.23 7.72 -27.92
C SER A 5 -24.85 7.68 -28.58
N VAL A 6 -24.17 8.82 -28.60
CA VAL A 6 -22.75 8.92 -28.95
C VAL A 6 -21.96 8.34 -27.76
N ARG A 7 -21.48 7.11 -27.89
CA ARG A 7 -20.52 6.54 -26.93
C ARG A 7 -19.12 7.08 -27.24
N PRO A 8 -18.35 7.56 -26.25
CA PRO A 8 -16.95 7.89 -26.49
C PRO A 8 -16.12 6.61 -26.68
N LYS A 9 -15.24 6.63 -27.70
CA LYS A 9 -14.21 5.62 -27.93
C LYS A 9 -13.21 5.64 -26.77
N ILE A 10 -13.17 4.58 -25.97
CA ILE A 10 -12.13 4.38 -24.96
C ILE A 10 -10.94 3.65 -25.62
N LYS A 11 -9.77 4.30 -25.61
CA LYS A 11 -8.43 3.68 -25.43
C LYS A 11 -7.41 4.82 -25.24
N PRO A 12 -6.45 4.65 -24.32
CA PRO A 12 -5.33 3.75 -24.62
C PRO A 12 -5.07 2.70 -23.53
N ARG A 13 -4.55 1.56 -24.01
CA ARG A 13 -3.91 0.53 -23.21
C ARG A 13 -2.56 1.13 -22.78
N CYS A 14 -2.39 1.44 -21.50
CA CYS A 14 -1.09 1.86 -20.99
C CYS A 14 -0.19 0.62 -21.00
N VAL A 15 0.82 0.61 -21.88
CA VAL A 15 1.90 -0.35 -21.85
C VAL A 15 2.99 0.32 -21.01
N PHE A 16 3.20 -0.17 -19.80
CA PHE A 16 4.29 0.29 -18.95
C PHE A 16 5.58 -0.41 -19.40
N TYR A 17 6.62 0.39 -19.65
CA TYR A 17 7.95 -0.13 -19.93
C TYR A 17 8.63 -0.48 -18.61
N ASP A 18 9.05 -1.74 -18.49
CA ASP A 18 9.94 -2.19 -17.42
C ASP A 18 11.30 -1.52 -17.60
N VAL A 19 11.65 -0.63 -16.67
CA VAL A 19 12.98 -0.03 -16.64
C VAL A 19 13.89 -1.01 -15.90
N ASN A 20 14.48 -1.94 -16.65
CA ASN A 20 15.50 -2.84 -16.12
C ASN A 20 16.80 -2.07 -15.85
N SER A 21 17.18 -2.00 -14.58
CA SER A 21 18.56 -1.91 -14.14
C SER A 21 18.74 -2.96 -13.05
N ALA A 22 19.78 -3.78 -13.19
CA ALA A 22 19.95 -5.03 -12.45
C ALA A 22 20.01 -4.83 -10.93
N GLY A 23 19.18 -5.60 -10.20
CA GLY A 23 19.08 -5.62 -8.75
C GLY A 23 17.65 -5.38 -8.29
N ASN A 24 16.89 -6.47 -8.09
CA ASN A 24 15.62 -6.52 -7.36
C ASN A 24 14.78 -5.23 -7.25
N ASN A 25 13.91 -5.00 -8.24
CA ASN A 25 12.90 -3.92 -8.18
C ASN A 25 11.52 -4.49 -7.84
N VAL A 26 10.86 -3.93 -6.82
CA VAL A 26 9.43 -4.13 -6.60
C VAL A 26 8.67 -3.67 -7.83
N THR A 27 7.69 -4.45 -8.28
CA THR A 27 6.74 -4.01 -9.31
C THR A 27 5.41 -3.66 -8.66
N LEU A 28 4.65 -2.75 -9.29
CA LEU A 28 3.30 -2.41 -8.86
C LEU A 28 2.42 -3.66 -8.68
N GLN A 29 2.50 -4.59 -9.64
CA GLN A 29 1.73 -5.82 -9.61
C GLN A 29 2.11 -6.69 -8.41
N ARG A 30 3.41 -6.87 -8.12
CA ARG A 30 3.85 -7.68 -6.98
C ARG A 30 3.36 -7.12 -5.64
N LEU A 31 3.37 -5.80 -5.47
CA LEU A 31 2.84 -5.16 -4.26
C LEU A 31 1.32 -5.27 -4.16
N ALA A 32 0.61 -5.08 -5.28
CA ALA A 32 -0.84 -5.22 -5.32
C ALA A 32 -1.27 -6.66 -4.98
N ASP A 33 -0.63 -7.66 -5.59
CA ASP A 33 -0.88 -9.08 -5.33
C ASP A 33 -0.63 -9.41 -3.86
N LEU A 34 0.51 -8.95 -3.29
CA LEU A 34 0.80 -9.11 -1.86
C LEU A 34 -0.35 -8.58 -0.99
N LEU A 35 -0.87 -7.38 -1.25
CA LEU A 35 -1.93 -6.77 -0.44
C LEU A 35 -3.29 -7.46 -0.59
N VAL A 36 -3.57 -8.02 -1.77
CA VAL A 36 -4.73 -8.88 -2.00
C VAL A 36 -4.59 -10.18 -1.20
N ASP A 37 -3.42 -10.80 -1.25
CA ASP A 37 -3.12 -12.03 -0.50
C ASP A 37 -3.23 -11.80 1.01
N VAL A 38 -2.70 -10.69 1.54
CA VAL A 38 -2.85 -10.34 2.97
C VAL A 38 -4.33 -10.32 3.38
N ALA A 39 -5.19 -9.63 2.62
CA ALA A 39 -6.61 -9.57 2.95
C ALA A 39 -7.29 -10.94 2.86
N ALA A 40 -6.95 -11.74 1.85
CA ALA A 40 -7.51 -13.09 1.69
C ALA A 40 -7.08 -14.03 2.83
N LEU A 41 -5.83 -13.91 3.29
CA LEU A 41 -5.26 -14.73 4.36
C LEU A 41 -5.75 -14.32 5.76
N SER A 42 -6.05 -13.05 6.01
CA SER A 42 -6.51 -12.56 7.32
C SER A 42 -7.95 -12.97 7.70
N GLY A 43 -8.78 -13.39 6.74
CA GLY A 43 -10.15 -13.84 7.03
C GLY A 43 -11.05 -12.76 7.66
N GLU A 44 -11.97 -13.16 8.54
CA GLU A 44 -13.06 -12.32 9.05
C GLU A 44 -12.60 -11.21 10.03
N ASP A 45 -11.47 -11.42 10.72
CA ASP A 45 -10.95 -10.51 11.75
C ASP A 45 -9.96 -9.47 11.17
N PHE A 46 -9.87 -9.38 9.84
CA PHE A 46 -9.02 -8.41 9.16
C PHE A 46 -9.41 -6.98 9.52
N SER A 47 -8.49 -6.25 10.16
CA SER A 47 -8.67 -4.83 10.50
C SER A 47 -8.12 -3.88 9.41
N GLY A 48 -7.33 -4.44 8.49
CA GLY A 48 -6.63 -3.73 7.42
C GLY A 48 -5.11 -3.81 7.59
N ALA A 49 -4.37 -3.59 6.49
CA ALA A 49 -2.92 -3.45 6.45
C ALA A 49 -2.50 -2.12 5.79
N GLY A 50 -1.40 -1.55 6.25
CA GLY A 50 -0.71 -0.43 5.59
C GLY A 50 0.76 -0.77 5.40
N VAL A 51 1.29 -0.58 4.19
CA VAL A 51 2.69 -0.87 3.87
C VAL A 51 3.37 0.30 3.17
N ILE A 52 4.67 0.43 3.41
CA ILE A 52 5.56 1.40 2.79
C ILE A 52 6.73 0.60 2.20
N VAL A 53 6.91 0.68 0.89
CA VAL A 53 8.05 0.08 0.19
C VAL A 53 9.07 1.17 -0.08
N MET A 54 10.30 0.99 0.38
CA MET A 54 11.34 2.01 0.31
C MET A 54 12.63 1.51 -0.33
N GLU A 55 13.41 2.46 -0.82
CA GLU A 55 14.81 2.28 -1.21
C GLU A 55 15.65 1.95 0.03
N ASP A 56 16.74 1.20 -0.15
CA ASP A 56 17.52 0.62 0.97
C ASP A 56 18.16 1.67 1.89
N ASP A 57 18.49 2.86 1.38
CA ASP A 57 19.15 3.95 2.10
C ASP A 57 18.20 5.10 2.48
N ALA A 58 16.89 4.94 2.20
CA ALA A 58 15.91 5.96 2.52
C ALA A 58 15.70 6.10 4.04
N ILE A 59 15.36 7.31 4.47
CA ILE A 59 15.04 7.60 5.88
C ILE A 59 13.59 8.04 5.96
N LEU A 60 12.78 7.26 6.67
CA LEU A 60 11.36 7.54 6.84
C LEU A 60 11.12 8.30 8.15
N PRO A 61 10.34 9.40 8.16
CA PRO A 61 9.89 10.05 9.38
C PRO A 61 8.77 9.21 10.03
N ALA A 62 9.16 8.08 10.60
CA ALA A 62 8.28 7.13 11.26
C ALA A 62 8.74 6.86 12.70
N PHE A 63 7.82 6.42 13.55
CA PHE A 63 8.11 6.12 14.96
C PHE A 63 7.57 4.73 15.33
N PRO A 64 8.39 3.84 15.93
CA PRO A 64 7.92 2.51 16.32
C PRO A 64 6.89 2.61 17.44
N MET A 65 5.68 2.09 17.21
CA MET A 65 4.61 2.11 18.22
C MET A 65 4.77 0.99 19.26
N ARG A 66 5.67 0.04 19.00
CA ARG A 66 6.00 -1.10 19.87
C ARG A 66 7.51 -1.27 19.94
N VAL A 67 8.03 -1.49 21.14
CA VAL A 67 9.48 -1.54 21.41
C VAL A 67 10.10 -2.91 21.09
N ASN A 68 9.28 -3.97 21.09
CA ASN A 68 9.74 -5.37 20.96
C ASN A 68 9.08 -6.11 19.77
N ALA A 69 8.68 -5.39 18.73
CA ALA A 69 8.14 -6.04 17.53
C ALA A 69 9.28 -6.84 16.87
N THR A 70 9.10 -8.16 16.72
CA THR A 70 10.07 -9.03 16.06
C THR A 70 9.47 -9.53 14.76
N VAL A 71 10.28 -9.54 13.71
CA VAL A 71 9.90 -10.14 12.43
C VAL A 71 10.11 -11.64 12.56
N ASN A 72 9.03 -12.41 12.53
CA ASN A 72 9.13 -13.87 12.50
C ASN A 72 9.64 -14.30 11.12
N SER A 73 10.92 -14.67 11.04
CA SER A 73 11.59 -15.02 9.77
C SER A 73 11.17 -16.37 9.18
N THR A 74 10.31 -17.13 9.87
CA THR A 74 9.81 -18.42 9.39
C THR A 74 8.58 -18.29 8.50
N LEU A 75 7.85 -17.18 8.60
CA LEU A 75 6.70 -16.87 7.75
C LEU A 75 7.14 -16.04 6.54
N ASP A 76 6.49 -16.26 5.40
CA ASP A 76 6.59 -15.30 4.31
C ASP A 76 5.87 -13.99 4.67
N THR A 77 6.14 -12.95 3.87
CA THR A 77 5.63 -11.61 4.17
C THR A 77 4.10 -11.51 4.10
N ALA A 78 3.44 -12.25 3.21
CA ALA A 78 1.99 -12.21 3.11
C ALA A 78 1.35 -12.81 4.37
N HIS A 79 1.83 -13.97 4.81
CA HIS A 79 1.34 -14.65 6.01
C HIS A 79 1.62 -13.84 7.27
N LEU A 80 2.82 -13.28 7.43
CA LEU A 80 3.14 -12.47 8.60
C LEU A 80 2.30 -11.18 8.64
N LEU A 81 2.15 -10.47 7.52
CA LEU A 81 1.29 -9.31 7.44
C LEU A 81 -0.18 -9.67 7.71
N ALA A 82 -0.64 -10.82 7.23
CA ALA A 82 -2.00 -11.29 7.47
C ALA A 82 -2.26 -11.53 8.95
N GLU A 83 -1.37 -12.27 9.63
CA GLU A 83 -1.45 -12.57 11.06
C GLU A 83 -1.50 -11.29 11.92
N ILE A 84 -0.63 -10.32 11.62
CA ILE A 84 -0.57 -9.10 12.41
C ILE A 84 -1.68 -8.09 12.08
N SER A 85 -2.42 -8.28 10.98
CA SER A 85 -3.51 -7.39 10.59
C SER A 85 -4.84 -7.70 11.29
N HIS A 86 -4.87 -8.68 12.19
CA HIS A 86 -6.04 -8.99 13.02
C HIS A 86 -6.26 -7.91 14.10
N ALA A 87 -7.51 -7.55 14.36
CA ALA A 87 -7.85 -6.47 15.30
C ALA A 87 -7.39 -6.71 16.76
N ASP A 88 -7.18 -7.97 17.14
CA ASP A 88 -6.69 -8.37 18.46
C ASP A 88 -5.16 -8.43 18.56
N ASN A 89 -4.44 -8.25 17.45
CA ASN A 89 -2.98 -8.27 17.42
C ASN A 89 -2.43 -6.88 17.75
N ASP A 90 -1.48 -6.79 18.69
CA ASP A 90 -0.87 -5.51 19.09
C ASP A 90 -0.13 -4.76 17.98
N LEU A 91 0.17 -5.43 16.86
CA LEU A 91 0.91 -4.91 15.71
C LEU A 91 -0.01 -4.45 14.55
N HIS A 92 -1.33 -4.57 14.65
CA HIS A 92 -2.28 -4.27 13.55
C HIS A 92 -2.39 -2.78 13.18
N ASP A 93 -1.96 -1.90 14.09
CA ASP A 93 -2.06 -0.46 13.90
C ASP A 93 -0.74 0.16 13.40
N GLY A 94 -0.89 1.19 12.58
CA GLY A 94 0.22 1.84 11.87
C GLY A 94 0.53 1.21 10.51
N PHE A 95 1.76 1.46 10.06
CA PHE A 95 2.30 0.96 8.80
C PHE A 95 3.47 0.01 9.04
N HIS A 96 3.62 -0.96 8.14
CA HIS A 96 4.78 -1.84 8.08
C HIS A 96 5.69 -1.39 6.94
N VAL A 97 7.00 -1.47 7.15
CA VAL A 97 8.00 -1.03 6.18
C VAL A 97 8.59 -2.25 5.52
N LEU A 98 8.63 -2.25 4.19
CA LEU A 98 9.15 -3.30 3.35
C LEU A 98 10.34 -2.79 2.53
N SER A 99 11.30 -3.66 2.25
CA SER A 99 12.34 -3.40 1.25
C SER A 99 11.79 -3.48 -0.17
N ALA A 100 12.58 -3.06 -1.17
CA ALA A 100 12.29 -3.26 -2.59
C ALA A 100 12.07 -4.74 -2.99
N ASP A 101 12.52 -5.68 -2.15
CA ASP A 101 12.26 -7.11 -2.30
C ASP A 101 10.94 -7.59 -1.69
N LEU A 102 10.14 -6.68 -1.14
CA LEU A 102 8.94 -6.94 -0.36
C LEU A 102 9.21 -7.77 0.91
N LYS A 103 10.39 -7.61 1.52
CA LYS A 103 10.70 -8.19 2.83
C LYS A 103 10.41 -7.18 3.92
N ILE A 104 9.82 -7.62 5.02
CA ILE A 104 9.54 -6.76 6.17
C ILE A 104 10.85 -6.30 6.83
N ILE A 105 10.97 -4.98 7.00
CA ILE A 105 12.06 -4.30 7.71
C ILE A 105 11.58 -3.83 9.09
N LEU A 106 10.43 -3.16 9.15
CA LEU A 106 9.86 -2.60 10.38
C LEU A 106 8.36 -2.90 10.48
N LEU A 107 7.87 -3.05 11.72
CA LEU A 107 6.47 -3.36 12.01
C LEU A 107 5.84 -2.28 12.88
N ALA A 108 4.53 -2.03 12.72
CA ALA A 108 3.74 -1.16 13.59
C ALA A 108 4.35 0.24 13.78
N GLN A 109 4.63 0.90 12.66
CA GLN A 109 5.18 2.25 12.64
C GLN A 109 4.05 3.29 12.63
N TYR A 110 4.11 4.25 13.55
CA TYR A 110 3.33 5.46 13.45
C TYR A 110 3.84 6.25 12.24
N PHE A 111 2.95 6.48 11.29
CA PHE A 111 3.26 7.15 10.04
C PHE A 111 2.25 8.25 9.75
N SER A 112 2.72 9.50 9.85
CA SER A 112 1.93 10.71 9.64
C SER A 112 2.70 11.66 8.72
N PRO A 113 2.73 11.39 7.41
CA PRO A 113 3.48 12.20 6.46
C PRO A 113 2.92 13.63 6.36
N PRO A 114 3.75 14.62 5.97
CA PRO A 114 3.28 15.96 5.68
C PRO A 114 2.26 15.94 4.53
N ILE A 115 1.32 16.89 4.53
CA ILE A 115 0.35 17.05 3.45
C ILE A 115 1.03 17.74 2.27
N PRO A 116 1.25 17.06 1.13
CA PRO A 116 1.90 17.65 -0.03
C PRO A 116 0.96 18.63 -0.74
N SER A 117 1.50 19.72 -1.26
CA SER A 117 0.73 20.67 -2.07
C SER A 117 0.28 20.03 -3.39
N GLY A 118 -0.98 20.25 -3.77
CA GLY A 118 -1.51 19.80 -5.07
C GLY A 118 -1.89 18.32 -5.16
N VAL A 119 -1.62 17.51 -4.12
CA VAL A 119 -2.03 16.10 -4.08
C VAL A 119 -3.47 16.00 -3.58
N LEU A 120 -4.33 15.41 -4.40
CA LEU A 120 -5.77 15.30 -4.11
C LEU A 120 -6.20 13.83 -4.06
N PRO A 121 -6.88 13.39 -2.98
CA PRO A 121 -7.43 12.04 -2.93
C PRO A 121 -8.59 11.90 -3.91
N ASN A 122 -8.82 10.67 -4.38
CA ASN A 122 -9.98 10.37 -5.21
C ASN A 122 -11.27 10.49 -4.39
N ARG A 123 -12.00 11.58 -4.58
CA ARG A 123 -13.24 11.90 -3.83
C ARG A 123 -14.46 11.05 -4.23
N SER A 124 -14.35 10.22 -5.27
CA SER A 124 -15.45 9.31 -5.64
C SER A 124 -15.58 8.10 -4.72
N ARG A 125 -14.67 7.93 -3.75
CA ARG A 125 -14.60 6.77 -2.85
C ARG A 125 -14.59 7.21 -1.39
N ALA A 126 -15.11 6.34 -0.52
CA ALA A 126 -14.95 6.50 0.92
C ALA A 126 -13.52 6.11 1.31
N PHE A 127 -12.77 7.01 1.94
CA PHE A 127 -11.42 6.75 2.42
C PHE A 127 -11.22 7.27 3.84
N GLY A 128 -10.25 6.69 4.55
CA GLY A 128 -9.91 7.05 5.93
C GLY A 128 -8.46 7.51 6.10
N GLY A 129 -8.02 7.64 7.36
CA GLY A 129 -6.68 8.13 7.70
C GLY A 129 -5.55 7.31 7.07
N ARG A 130 -5.66 5.97 7.06
CA ARG A 130 -4.65 5.08 6.47
C ARG A 130 -4.47 5.32 4.97
N TYR A 131 -5.56 5.56 4.23
CA TYR A 131 -5.50 5.91 2.81
C TYR A 131 -4.75 7.23 2.58
N LEU A 132 -5.06 8.27 3.38
CA LEU A 132 -4.40 9.57 3.25
C LEU A 132 -2.91 9.50 3.62
N ALA A 133 -2.58 8.76 4.69
CA ALA A 133 -1.20 8.53 5.08
C ALA A 133 -0.42 7.82 3.96
N ALA A 134 -1.00 6.80 3.31
CA ALA A 134 -0.36 6.16 2.16
C ALA A 134 -0.20 7.14 0.98
N LEU A 135 -1.28 7.78 0.54
CA LEU A 135 -1.26 8.73 -0.57
C LEU A 135 -0.18 9.82 -0.38
N PHE A 136 -0.18 10.50 0.76
CA PHE A 136 0.78 11.56 1.06
C PHE A 136 2.19 11.00 1.29
N GLY A 137 2.28 9.85 1.95
CA GLY A 137 3.53 9.16 2.22
C GLY A 137 4.27 8.73 0.97
N SER A 138 3.55 8.39 -0.10
CA SER A 138 4.12 8.08 -1.41
C SER A 138 4.87 9.26 -2.07
N CYS A 139 4.75 10.47 -1.52
CA CYS A 139 5.50 11.64 -1.98
C CYS A 139 6.85 11.82 -1.27
N LEU A 140 7.12 11.04 -0.21
CA LEU A 140 8.37 11.17 0.53
C LEU A 140 9.56 10.67 -0.29
N PRO A 141 10.73 11.34 -0.21
CA PRO A 141 11.95 10.86 -0.85
C PRO A 141 12.30 9.42 -0.43
N GLY A 142 12.68 8.59 -1.40
CA GLY A 142 13.07 7.20 -1.16
C GLY A 142 11.90 6.24 -0.92
N VAL A 143 10.65 6.70 -0.91
CA VAL A 143 9.48 5.82 -0.94
C VAL A 143 9.19 5.41 -2.38
N ILE A 144 9.25 4.11 -2.66
CA ILE A 144 8.96 3.53 -3.98
C ILE A 144 7.45 3.45 -4.17
N PHE A 145 6.76 2.82 -3.21
CA PHE A 145 5.31 2.70 -3.18
C PHE A 145 4.80 2.78 -1.75
N THR A 146 3.55 3.22 -1.59
CA THR A 146 2.78 2.91 -0.39
C THR A 146 1.55 2.13 -0.80
N GLY A 147 1.04 1.30 0.09
CA GLY A 147 -0.16 0.52 -0.19
C GLY A 147 -1.00 0.33 1.05
N VAL A 148 -2.30 0.19 0.82
CA VAL A 148 -3.27 -0.12 1.87
C VAL A 148 -4.18 -1.22 1.39
N SER A 149 -4.57 -2.08 2.32
CA SER A 149 -5.63 -3.06 2.14
C SER A 149 -6.58 -2.91 3.32
N THR A 150 -7.86 -2.64 3.08
CA THR A 150 -8.83 -2.44 4.18
C THR A 150 -10.16 -3.10 3.87
N PRO A 151 -10.90 -3.59 4.88
CA PRO A 151 -12.17 -4.28 4.68
C PRO A 151 -13.27 -3.47 3.97
N ARG A 152 -13.21 -2.13 4.02
CA ARG A 152 -14.26 -1.26 3.44
C ARG A 152 -13.91 -0.68 2.08
N LEU A 153 -12.62 -0.47 1.81
CA LEU A 153 -12.15 0.16 0.57
C LEU A 153 -11.64 -0.88 -0.44
N GLY A 154 -11.08 -1.99 0.04
CA GLY A 154 -10.26 -2.91 -0.74
C GLY A 154 -8.79 -2.49 -0.74
N VAL A 155 -8.11 -2.72 -1.85
CA VAL A 155 -6.67 -2.47 -2.04
C VAL A 155 -6.44 -1.20 -2.85
N ALA A 156 -5.52 -0.35 -2.40
CA ALA A 156 -5.03 0.80 -3.15
C ALA A 156 -3.50 0.91 -3.03
N VAL A 157 -2.82 1.26 -4.13
CA VAL A 157 -1.37 1.51 -4.16
C VAL A 157 -1.11 2.89 -4.72
N PHE A 158 -0.14 3.60 -4.12
CA PHE A 158 0.22 4.96 -4.49
C PHE A 158 1.71 5.10 -4.81
N GLU A 159 1.98 5.92 -5.82
CA GLU A 159 3.33 6.35 -6.22
C GLU A 159 3.32 7.86 -6.45
N LYS A 160 4.25 8.59 -5.82
CA LYS A 160 4.48 10.03 -6.05
C LYS A 160 3.19 10.86 -5.97
N GLY A 161 2.33 10.55 -5.01
CA GLY A 161 1.07 11.27 -4.78
C GLY A 161 -0.07 10.89 -5.72
N ASN A 162 0.06 9.81 -6.49
CA ASN A 162 -0.98 9.31 -7.39
C ASN A 162 -1.44 7.92 -6.98
N GLU A 163 -2.74 7.66 -7.07
CA GLU A 163 -3.26 6.30 -7.02
C GLU A 163 -2.95 5.60 -8.34
N VAL A 164 -2.11 4.57 -8.28
CA VAL A 164 -1.63 3.82 -9.47
C VAL A 164 -2.29 2.44 -9.60
N PHE A 165 -2.92 1.95 -8.52
CA PHE A 165 -3.73 0.74 -8.52
C PHE A 165 -4.89 0.88 -7.54
N PHE A 166 -6.04 0.30 -7.91
CA PHE A 166 -7.19 0.15 -7.04
C PHE A 166 -7.98 -1.11 -7.37
N GLN A 167 -8.35 -1.84 -6.33
CA GLN A 167 -9.31 -2.94 -6.38
C GLN A 167 -10.27 -2.79 -5.21
N GLY A 168 -11.55 -2.51 -5.50
CA GLY A 168 -12.60 -2.42 -4.48
C GLY A 168 -12.95 -3.78 -3.89
N VAL A 169 -13.68 -3.76 -2.77
CA VAL A 169 -14.38 -4.93 -2.23
C VAL A 169 -15.61 -5.31 -3.05
#